data_AF-A0A373TD01-F1
#
_entry.id   AF-A0A373TD01-F1
#
_cell.length_a   1.000
_cell.length_b   1.000
_cell.length_c   1.000
_cell.angle_alpha   90.00
_cell.angle_beta   90.00
_cell.angle_gamma   90.00
#
_symmetry.space_group_name_H-M   'P 1'
#
loop_
_entity.id
_entity.type
_entity.pdbx_description
1 polymer ?
#
loop_
_entity_poly.entity_id
_entity_poly.type
_entity_poly.pdbx_seq_one_letter_code
_entity_poly.pdbx_strand_id
1 'polypeptide(L)' 'MHIVFYSTSNVFEAEEKINDAGLECKIVPTPVTDKAYCGVCVETHDDKALEFLNGMEYQIVE' A
#
# COMPACT_ATOMS: atom_id res chain seq x y z
N MET A 1 -2.21 8.48 3.60
CA MET A 1 -0.82 8.00 3.37
C MET A 1 -0.79 7.11 2.15
N HIS A 2 0.22 7.24 1.29
CA HIS A 2 0.37 6.39 0.11
C HIS A 2 1.46 5.35 0.35
N ILE A 3 1.10 4.08 0.28
CA ILE A 3 2.00 2.95 0.49
C ILE A 3 2.34 2.36 -0.87
N VAL A 4 3.55 2.66 -1.35
CA VAL A 4 4.03 2.20 -2.66
C VAL A 4 4.78 0.89 -2.54
N PHE A 5 4.55 0.03 -3.53
CA PHE A 5 5.16 -1.28 -3.63
C PHE A 5 5.85 -1.44 -4.98
N TYR A 6 6.89 -2.28 -5.01
CA TYR A 6 7.61 -2.61 -6.24
C TYR A 6 6.81 -3.54 -7.18
N SER A 7 5.88 -4.30 -6.62
CA SER A 7 5.10 -5.31 -7.33
C SER A 7 3.61 -5.14 -7.08
N THR A 8 2.80 -5.24 -8.14
CA THR A 8 1.34 -5.16 -8.05
C THR A 8 0.75 -6.25 -7.15
N SER A 9 1.36 -7.44 -7.12
CA SER A 9 0.94 -8.51 -6.21
C SER A 9 0.97 -8.09 -4.75
N ASN A 10 1.99 -7.34 -4.33
CA ASN A 10 2.10 -6.86 -2.96
C ASN A 10 1.05 -5.79 -2.65
N VAL A 11 0.64 -4.99 -3.64
CA VAL A 11 -0.43 -3.98 -3.48
C VAL A 11 -1.75 -4.66 -3.14
N PHE A 12 -2.12 -5.70 -3.89
CA PHE A 12 -3.34 -6.47 -3.63
C PHE A 12 -3.26 -7.26 -2.33
N GLU A 13 -2.11 -7.87 -2.02
CA GLU A 13 -1.93 -8.59 -0.74
C GLU A 13 -2.02 -7.63 0.47
N ALA A 14 -1.47 -6.43 0.33
CA ALA A 14 -1.58 -5.39 1.34
C ALA A 14 -3.03 -4.94 1.54
N GLU A 15 -3.75 -4.66 0.46
CA GLU A 15 -5.17 -4.30 0.49
C GLU A 15 -5.99 -5.39 1.20
N GLU A 16 -5.78 -6.65 0.85
CA GLU A 16 -6.50 -7.78 1.46
C GLU A 16 -6.25 -7.87 2.96
N LYS A 17 -4.99 -7.78 3.41
CA LYS A 17 -4.64 -7.81 4.85
C LYS A 17 -5.26 -6.64 5.62
N ILE A 18 -5.28 -5.45 5.04
CA ILE A 18 -5.84 -4.25 5.68
C ILE A 18 -7.36 -4.36 5.75
N ASN A 19 -8.01 -4.81 4.67
CA ASN A 19 -9.46 -5.03 4.65
C ASN A 19 -9.89 -6.17 5.59
N ASP A 20 -9.12 -7.26 5.69
CA ASP A 20 -9.40 -8.37 6.63
C ASP A 20 -9.28 -7.92 8.09
N ALA A 21 -8.38 -6.97 8.37
CA ALA A 21 -8.29 -6.30 9.66
C ALA A 21 -9.45 -5.31 9.95
N GLY A 22 -10.36 -5.10 8.99
CA GLY A 22 -11.49 -4.17 9.12
C GLY A 22 -11.12 -2.70 8.98
N LEU A 23 -9.98 -2.40 8.36
CA LEU A 23 -9.52 -1.04 8.09
C LEU A 23 -9.86 -0.62 6.66
N GLU A 24 -10.12 0.67 6.44
CA GLU A 24 -10.41 1.19 5.10
C GLU A 24 -9.11 1.49 4.34
N CYS A 25 -8.98 0.91 3.15
CA CYS A 25 -7.91 1.20 2.21
C CYS A 25 -8.42 1.17 0.76
N LYS A 26 -7.68 1.82 -0.14
CA LYS A 26 -8.01 1.91 -1.56
C LYS A 26 -6.76 1.79 -2.40
N ILE A 27 -6.86 1.11 -3.54
CA ILE A 27 -5.79 1.13 -4.53
C ILE A 27 -5.93 2.38 -5.40
N VAL A 28 -4.91 3.22 -5.40
CA VAL A 28 -4.83 4.44 -6.20
C VAL A 28 -3.57 4.45 -7.06
N PRO A 29 -3.54 5.17 -8.19
CA PRO A 29 -2.32 5.34 -8.95
C PRO A 29 -1.25 6.00 -8.09
N THR A 30 -0.02 5.52 -8.18
CA THR A 30 1.10 6.02 -7.40
C THR A 30 1.35 7.50 -7.74
N PRO A 31 1.32 8.42 -6.75
CA PRO A 31 1.54 9.84 -7.01
C PRO A 31 2.98 10.16 -7.45
N VAL A 32 3.93 9.26 -7.17
CA VAL A 32 5.32 9.38 -7.58
C VAL A 32 5.62 8.68 -8.89
N THR A 33 6.26 9.38 -9.82
CA THR A 33 6.68 8.85 -11.12
C THR A 33 8.06 8.20 -11.06
N ASP A 34 8.38 7.52 -9.95
CA ASP A 34 9.64 6.82 -9.85
C ASP A 34 9.55 5.48 -10.62
N LYS A 35 10.51 5.23 -11.51
CA LYS A 35 10.45 4.14 -12.49
C LYS A 35 10.51 2.74 -11.86
N ALA A 36 10.76 2.64 -10.55
CA ALA A 36 10.92 1.37 -9.85
C ALA A 36 9.61 0.76 -9.34
N TYR A 37 8.51 1.52 -9.23
CA TYR A 37 7.25 1.03 -8.65
C TYR A 37 6.26 0.54 -9.71
N CYS A 38 5.31 -0.30 -9.32
CA CYS A 38 4.36 -0.92 -10.25
C CYS A 38 3.26 0.03 -10.78
N GLY A 39 3.32 1.31 -10.44
CA GLY A 39 2.40 2.37 -10.88
C GLY A 39 1.10 2.48 -10.09
N VAL A 40 0.82 1.53 -9.19
CA VAL A 40 -0.30 1.59 -8.24
C VAL A 40 0.18 1.40 -6.80
N CYS A 41 -0.55 1.98 -5.86
CA CYS A 41 -0.22 2.01 -4.43
C CYS A 41 -1.48 1.89 -3.57
N VAL A 42 -1.30 1.55 -2.29
CA VAL A 42 -2.40 1.51 -1.33
C VAL A 42 -2.48 2.86 -0.62
N GLU A 43 -3.61 3.55 -0.78
CA GLU A 43 -3.98 4.72 0.03
C GLU A 43 -4.81 4.27 1.23
N THR A 44 -4.43 4.75 2.41
CA THR A 44 -5.22 4.58 3.62
C THR A 44 -5.02 5.78 4.53
N HIS A 45 -5.94 5.99 5.47
CA HIS A 45 -5.88 7.06 6.47
C HIS A 45 -5.58 6.52 7.87
N ASP A 46 -5.44 5.20 8.03
CA ASP A 46 -5.24 4.54 9.30
C ASP A 46 -3.80 4.05 9.45
N ASP A 47 -2.99 4.68 10.30
CA ASP A 47 -1.61 4.26 10.60
C ASP A 47 -1.51 2.78 11.06
N LYS A 48 -2.58 2.24 11.63
CA LYS A 48 -2.70 0.83 12.02
C LYS A 48 -2.51 -0.13 10.84
N ALA A 49 -2.82 0.31 9.61
CA ALA A 49 -2.60 -0.49 8.42
C ALA A 49 -1.14 -0.96 8.32
N LEU A 50 -0.18 -0.12 8.72
CA LEU A 50 1.25 -0.43 8.68
C LEU A 50 1.62 -1.62 9.58
N GLU A 51 0.88 -1.85 10.66
CA GLU A 51 1.09 -2.99 11.56
C GLU A 51 0.75 -4.33 10.87
N PHE A 52 -0.22 -4.32 9.94
CA PHE A 52 -0.61 -5.49 9.15
C PHE A 52 0.30 -5.73 7.94
N LEU A 53 1.05 -4.71 7.53
CA LEU A 53 2.01 -4.79 6.43
C LEU A 53 3.41 -5.24 6.88
N ASN A 54 3.58 -5.58 8.16
CA ASN A 54 4.86 -5.96 8.73
C ASN A 54 5.41 -7.21 8.04
N GLY A 55 6.60 -7.08 7.43
CA GLY A 55 7.23 -8.14 6.63
C GLY A 55 7.08 -8.01 5.12
N MET A 56 6.39 -6.98 4.62
CA MET A 56 6.42 -6.61 3.21
C MET A 56 7.40 -5.46 2.95
N GLU A 57 8.07 -5.48 1.80
CA GLU A 57 8.85 -4.33 1.33
C GLU A 57 7.91 -3.29 0.70
N TYR A 58 7.76 -2.16 1.39
CA TYR A 58 7.00 -1.00 0.96
C TYR A 58 7.72 0.29 1.31
N GLN A 59 7.31 1.38 0.67
CA GLN A 59 7.73 2.73 1.02
C GLN A 59 6.49 3.60 1.24
N ILE A 60 6.56 4.55 2.16
CA ILE A 60 5.49 5.51 2.40
C ILE A 60 5.85 6.81 1.69
N VAL A 61 4.91 7.35 0.92
CA VAL A 61 5.01 8.64 0.23
C VAL A 61 3.84 9.52 0.66
N GLU A 62 4.14 10.80 0.88
CA GLU A 62 3.18 11.85 1.23
C GLU A 62 2.70 12.57 -0.04
#